data_AF-A0A955AGW9-F1
#
_entry.id   AF-A0A955AGW9-F1
#
_cell.length_a   1.000
_cell.length_b   1.000
_cell.length_c   1.000
_cell.angle_alpha   90.00
_cell.angle_beta   90.00
_cell.angle_gamma   90.00
#
_symmetry.space_group_name_H-M   'P 1'
#
loop_
_entity.id
_entity.type
_entity.pdbx_description
1 polymer ?
#
loop_
_entity_poly.entity_id
_entity_poly.type
_entity_poly.pdbx_seq_one_letter_code
_entity_poly.pdbx_strand_id
1 'polypeptide(L)'
;MVQQNGPHCHAPIHPPAPSPTPTPHPPMPLAITKGQANVMIGGKPAARVTDQTAPCMLAGCAPGGPGLIQLGSQTVKIGGMSAARVGDMTQHASCVAPIPMPAGKVMPPGCKNVLIGG
;
A
#
# COMPACT_ATOMS: atom_id res chain seq x y z
N MET A 1 -2.32 -8.20 -0.71
CA MET A 1 -2.27 -7.07 -1.66
C MET A 1 -2.80 -5.83 -0.96
N VAL A 2 -2.59 -4.66 -1.52
CA VAL A 2 -3.15 -3.39 -1.06
C VAL A 2 -3.93 -2.73 -2.19
N GLN A 3 -4.83 -1.82 -1.84
CA GLN A 3 -5.63 -1.04 -2.78
C GLN A 3 -5.58 0.43 -2.38
N GLN A 4 -5.38 1.34 -3.33
CA GLN A 4 -5.51 2.78 -3.06
C GLN A 4 -6.98 3.15 -2.78
N ASN A 5 -7.22 4.18 -1.97
CA ASN A 5 -8.57 4.57 -1.56
C ASN A 5 -9.36 5.28 -2.67
N GLY A 6 -8.69 5.82 -3.69
CA GLY A 6 -9.34 6.57 -4.76
C GLY A 6 -8.41 6.86 -5.95
N PRO A 7 -8.95 7.53 -6.99
CA PRO A 7 -8.16 7.94 -8.13
C PRO A 7 -6.96 8.78 -7.72
N HIS A 8 -5.82 8.51 -8.32
CA HIS A 8 -4.54 9.13 -8.03
C HIS A 8 -3.72 9.18 -9.33
N CYS A 9 -2.46 9.60 -9.21
CA CYS A 9 -1.64 10.11 -10.31
C CYS A 9 -2.23 11.39 -10.92
N HIS A 10 -2.89 12.23 -10.11
CA HIS A 10 -3.28 13.59 -10.49
C HIS A 10 -2.45 14.57 -9.64
N ALA A 11 -2.15 15.76 -10.15
CA ALA A 11 -1.48 16.76 -9.35
C ALA A 11 -2.53 17.69 -8.70
N PRO A 12 -2.56 17.86 -7.36
CA PRO A 12 -3.35 18.90 -6.73
C PRO A 12 -2.63 20.24 -6.91
N ILE A 13 -2.65 20.78 -8.13
CA ILE A 13 -2.07 22.08 -8.45
C ILE A 13 -3.05 22.87 -9.30
N HIS A 14 -3.55 23.94 -8.69
CA HIS A 14 -3.95 25.12 -9.42
C HIS A 14 -2.75 26.08 -9.34
N PRO A 15 -2.14 26.51 -10.47
CA PRO A 15 -2.55 26.28 -11.86
C PRO A 15 -2.12 24.90 -12.45
N PRO A 16 -2.68 24.47 -13.59
CA PRO A 16 -2.37 23.18 -14.22
C PRO A 16 -0.87 22.97 -14.43
N ALA A 17 -0.38 21.76 -14.14
CA ALA A 17 1.01 21.41 -14.44
C ALA A 17 1.29 21.54 -15.95
N PRO A 18 2.53 21.89 -16.34
CA PRO A 18 2.96 21.81 -17.73
C PRO A 18 2.72 20.39 -18.27
N SER A 19 2.15 20.30 -19.48
CA SER A 19 1.95 19.02 -20.17
C SER A 19 3.32 18.34 -20.40
N PRO A 20 3.44 17.01 -20.19
CA PRO A 20 2.35 16.07 -19.92
C PRO A 20 2.09 15.86 -18.42
N THR A 21 0.88 16.21 -17.96
CA THR A 21 0.42 15.81 -16.62
C THR A 21 -0.19 14.40 -16.70
N PRO A 22 0.19 13.46 -15.83
CA PRO A 22 -0.43 12.14 -15.78
C PRO A 22 -1.94 12.22 -15.61
N THR A 23 -2.66 11.39 -16.36
CA THR A 23 -4.12 11.29 -16.25
C THR A 23 -4.47 10.41 -15.03
N PRO A 24 -5.42 10.82 -14.18
CA PRO A 24 -5.84 9.99 -13.05
C PRO A 24 -6.38 8.65 -13.53
N HIS A 25 -6.08 7.59 -12.79
CA HIS A 25 -6.63 6.26 -13.03
C HIS A 25 -7.35 5.71 -11.79
N PRO A 26 -8.27 4.74 -11.96
CA PRO A 26 -8.92 4.09 -10.82
C PRO A 26 -7.92 3.32 -9.95
N PRO A 27 -8.19 3.16 -8.64
CA PRO A 27 -7.39 2.30 -7.77
C PRO A 27 -7.12 0.92 -8.37
N MET A 28 -5.91 0.39 -8.16
CA MET A 28 -5.56 -0.96 -8.59
C MET A 28 -4.90 -1.79 -7.48
N PRO A 29 -5.04 -3.12 -7.52
CA PRO A 29 -4.36 -4.00 -6.57
C PRO A 29 -2.85 -3.96 -6.74
N LEU A 30 -2.12 -3.64 -5.67
CA LEU A 30 -0.66 -3.74 -5.62
C LEU A 30 -0.25 -4.89 -4.69
N ALA A 31 0.60 -5.77 -5.19
CA ALA A 31 1.10 -6.90 -4.40
C ALA A 31 1.98 -6.39 -3.25
N ILE A 32 1.90 -7.01 -2.07
CA ILE A 32 2.89 -6.81 -1.01
C ILE A 32 4.07 -7.70 -1.37
N THR A 33 5.23 -7.10 -1.61
CA THR A 33 6.43 -7.79 -2.15
C THR A 33 7.50 -8.02 -1.09
N LYS A 34 7.46 -7.26 0.01
CA LYS A 34 8.33 -7.46 1.17
C LYS A 34 7.54 -7.97 2.37
N GLY A 35 8.21 -8.75 3.21
CA GLY A 35 7.68 -9.35 4.43
C GLY A 35 8.81 -9.87 5.30
N GLN A 36 8.50 -10.30 6.52
CA GLN A 36 9.49 -10.95 7.39
C GLN A 36 9.80 -12.36 6.90
N ALA A 37 10.98 -12.57 6.34
CA ALA A 37 11.37 -13.82 5.71
C ALA A 37 11.28 -15.07 6.63
N ASN A 38 11.52 -14.88 7.93
CA ASN A 38 11.54 -16.00 8.90
C ASN A 38 10.17 -16.32 9.50
N VAL A 39 9.12 -15.55 9.21
CA VAL A 39 7.77 -15.79 9.75
C VAL A 39 6.81 -15.96 8.61
N MET A 40 6.27 -17.18 8.45
CA MET A 40 5.40 -17.54 7.34
C MET A 40 3.94 -17.58 7.78
N ILE A 41 3.07 -16.87 7.05
CA ILE A 41 1.61 -16.91 7.21
C ILE A 41 1.01 -17.32 5.88
N GLY A 42 0.28 -18.44 5.84
CA GLY A 42 -0.29 -18.98 4.60
C GLY A 42 0.78 -19.32 3.55
N GLY A 43 1.98 -19.73 3.98
CA GLY A 43 3.10 -20.07 3.10
C GLY A 43 3.85 -18.88 2.49
N LYS A 44 3.57 -17.64 2.93
CA LYS A 44 4.25 -16.43 2.45
C LYS A 44 4.88 -15.66 3.63
N PRO A 45 5.96 -14.90 3.41
CA PRO A 45 6.51 -14.02 4.44
C PRO A 45 5.44 -13.09 5.01
N ALA A 46 5.38 -13.00 6.33
CA ALA A 46 4.37 -12.22 7.03
C ALA A 46 4.62 -10.72 6.87
N ALA A 47 3.59 -9.99 6.44
CA ALA A 47 3.65 -8.56 6.23
C ALA A 47 3.55 -7.78 7.55
N ARG A 48 4.18 -6.61 7.59
CA ARG A 48 4.35 -5.76 8.77
C ARG A 48 4.32 -4.29 8.37
N VAL A 49 4.26 -3.42 9.35
CA VAL A 49 4.51 -1.99 9.14
C VAL A 49 5.86 -1.80 8.46
N THR A 50 5.92 -0.86 7.51
CA THR A 50 7.04 -0.56 6.58
C THR A 50 7.29 -1.55 5.46
N ASP A 51 6.60 -2.70 5.41
CA ASP A 51 6.74 -3.59 4.26
C ASP A 51 6.16 -2.96 2.98
N GLN A 52 6.86 -3.23 1.87
CA GLN A 52 6.67 -2.57 0.59
C GLN A 52 5.74 -3.34 -0.33
N THR A 53 5.04 -2.58 -1.17
CA THR A 53 4.27 -3.10 -2.30
C THR A 53 5.11 -3.12 -3.57
N ALA A 54 4.62 -3.80 -4.60
CA ALA A 54 5.03 -3.54 -5.97
C ALA A 54 4.68 -2.10 -6.35
N PRO A 55 5.45 -1.47 -7.25
CA PRO A 55 5.06 -0.18 -7.82
C PRO A 55 3.85 -0.34 -8.76
N CYS A 56 3.11 0.75 -8.95
CA CYS A 56 2.19 0.90 -10.05
C CYS A 56 2.97 0.85 -11.38
N MET A 57 2.54 -0.01 -12.29
CA MET A 57 3.22 -0.26 -13.56
C MET A 57 2.70 0.63 -14.71
N LEU A 58 1.76 1.54 -14.42
CA LEU A 58 1.28 2.48 -15.43
C LEU A 58 2.37 3.52 -15.71
N ALA A 59 2.69 3.70 -17.00
CA ALA A 59 3.76 4.61 -17.43
C ALA A 59 3.59 6.03 -16.90
N GLY A 60 2.35 6.53 -16.83
CA GLY A 60 2.04 7.85 -16.29
C GLY A 60 2.26 7.99 -14.78
N CYS A 61 2.40 6.89 -14.04
CA CYS A 61 2.56 6.94 -12.59
C CYS A 61 4.01 6.83 -12.13
N ALA A 62 4.99 6.68 -13.02
CA ALA A 62 6.40 6.47 -12.67
C ALA A 62 6.92 7.57 -11.70
N PRO A 63 7.58 7.19 -10.58
CA PRO A 63 8.10 5.86 -10.25
C PRO A 63 7.07 4.87 -9.69
N GLY A 64 5.82 5.28 -9.46
CA GLY A 64 4.66 4.41 -9.24
C GLY A 64 4.61 3.74 -7.87
N GLY A 65 5.66 3.85 -7.08
CA GLY A 65 5.75 3.16 -5.80
C GLY A 65 7.21 3.00 -5.35
N PRO A 66 7.44 2.18 -4.32
CA PRO A 66 6.47 1.31 -3.66
C PRO A 66 5.53 2.06 -2.70
N GLY A 67 4.36 1.48 -2.43
CA GLY A 67 3.57 1.80 -1.25
C GLY A 67 4.13 1.10 0.00
N LEU A 68 3.78 1.60 1.17
CA LEU A 68 4.19 1.11 2.48
C LEU A 68 2.97 0.80 3.34
N ILE A 69 3.03 -0.27 4.13
CA ILE A 69 2.06 -0.52 5.19
C ILE A 69 2.37 0.45 6.35
N GLN A 70 1.41 1.31 6.69
CA GLN A 70 1.60 2.40 7.65
C GLN A 70 1.11 2.04 9.04
N LEU A 71 0.02 1.28 9.13
CA LEU A 71 -0.55 0.80 10.38
C LEU A 71 -0.48 -0.72 10.46
N GLY A 72 -0.51 -1.24 11.68
CA GLY A 72 -0.47 -2.66 12.00
C GLY A 72 -1.21 -2.95 13.30
N SER A 73 -1.09 -4.17 13.79
CA SER A 73 -1.55 -4.56 15.12
C SER A 73 -0.83 -3.76 16.22
N GLN A 74 -1.58 -3.39 17.25
CA GLN A 74 -1.04 -2.73 18.44
C GLN A 74 -0.38 -3.71 19.41
N THR A 75 -0.73 -5.00 19.34
CA THR A 75 -0.33 -6.00 20.33
C THR A 75 0.50 -7.13 19.72
N VAL A 76 0.35 -7.41 18.43
CA VAL A 76 1.08 -8.48 17.74
C VAL A 76 2.25 -7.93 16.95
N LYS A 77 3.45 -8.41 17.28
CA LYS A 77 4.70 -8.05 16.60
C LYS A 77 5.26 -9.24 15.82
N ILE A 78 5.81 -8.98 14.65
CA ILE A 78 6.51 -9.95 13.79
C ILE A 78 7.90 -9.38 13.51
N GLY A 79 8.96 -10.09 13.91
CA GLY A 79 10.34 -9.59 13.78
C GLY A 79 10.53 -8.19 14.37
N GLY A 80 9.91 -7.91 15.52
CA GLY A 80 10.01 -6.64 16.24
C GLY A 80 9.07 -5.51 15.78
N MET A 81 8.43 -5.63 14.61
CA MET A 81 7.54 -4.60 14.05
C MET A 81 6.06 -5.03 14.14
N SER A 82 5.13 -4.07 14.18
CA SER A 82 3.69 -4.37 14.20
C SER A 82 3.25 -5.18 12.98
N ALA A 83 2.50 -6.25 13.24
CA ALA A 83 2.02 -7.17 12.20
C ALA A 83 0.90 -6.54 11.36
N ALA A 84 0.95 -6.68 10.03
CA ALA A 84 -0.06 -6.13 9.14
C ALA A 84 -1.31 -7.03 9.06
N ARG A 85 -2.47 -6.40 8.90
CA ARG A 85 -3.81 -7.00 8.90
C ARG A 85 -4.63 -6.48 7.75
N VAL A 86 -5.70 -7.19 7.40
CA VAL A 86 -6.69 -6.69 6.46
C VAL A 86 -7.29 -5.38 7.00
N GLY A 87 -7.37 -4.37 6.14
CA GLY A 87 -7.91 -3.05 6.48
C GLY A 87 -6.90 -2.04 7.02
N ASP A 88 -5.67 -2.48 7.38
CA ASP A 88 -4.62 -1.59 7.84
C ASP A 88 -4.25 -0.57 6.76
N MET A 89 -4.01 0.68 7.18
CA MET A 89 -3.71 1.79 6.31
C MET A 89 -2.36 1.59 5.61
N THR A 90 -2.31 1.93 4.33
CA THR A 90 -1.08 1.97 3.52
C THR A 90 -0.86 3.37 2.97
N GLN A 91 0.39 3.78 2.82
CA GLN A 91 0.79 5.07 2.26
C GLN A 91 1.53 4.84 0.94
N HIS A 92 1.18 5.59 -0.10
CA HIS A 92 1.74 5.47 -1.44
C HIS A 92 2.42 6.78 -1.84
N ALA A 93 3.42 7.21 -1.06
CA ALA A 93 3.96 8.58 -1.09
C ALA A 93 4.52 9.05 -2.45
N SER A 94 4.88 8.13 -3.34
CA SER A 94 5.31 8.46 -4.70
C SER A 94 4.16 8.76 -5.67
N CYS A 95 2.92 8.37 -5.32
CA CYS A 95 1.75 8.71 -6.11
C CYS A 95 1.36 10.17 -5.85
N VAL A 96 0.98 10.88 -6.91
CA VAL A 96 0.44 12.24 -6.76
C VAL A 96 -1.08 12.15 -6.62
N ALA A 97 -1.65 12.67 -5.55
CA ALA A 97 -3.09 12.56 -5.28
C ALA A 97 -3.58 13.73 -4.40
N PRO A 98 -4.90 14.01 -4.34
CA PRO A 98 -5.41 15.13 -3.57
C PRO A 98 -5.49 14.73 -2.10
N ILE A 99 -5.18 15.64 -1.19
CA ILE A 99 -5.23 15.39 0.26
C ILE A 99 -6.63 14.85 0.64
N PRO A 100 -6.76 13.74 1.38
CA PRO A 100 -5.74 13.02 2.17
C PRO A 100 -5.07 11.82 1.46
N MET A 101 -5.22 11.68 0.15
CA MET A 101 -4.53 10.66 -0.66
C MET A 101 -3.06 11.05 -0.90
N PRO A 102 -2.14 10.12 -1.20
CA PRO A 102 -2.32 8.74 -1.69
C PRO A 102 -2.29 7.67 -0.58
N ALA A 103 -3.42 7.48 0.08
CA ALA A 103 -3.64 6.44 1.08
C ALA A 103 -4.33 5.22 0.46
N GLY A 104 -4.21 4.09 1.12
CA GLY A 104 -4.84 2.82 0.73
C GLY A 104 -5.07 1.89 1.90
N LYS A 105 -5.51 0.67 1.62
CA LYS A 105 -5.73 -0.38 2.62
C LYS A 105 -5.19 -1.72 2.17
N VAL A 106 -4.73 -2.54 3.13
CA VAL A 106 -4.50 -3.97 2.91
C VAL A 106 -5.82 -4.66 2.59
N MET A 107 -5.88 -5.39 1.49
CA MET A 107 -7.12 -6.02 1.01
C MET A 107 -7.41 -7.38 1.64
N PRO A 108 -8.70 -7.75 1.80
CA PRO A 108 -9.11 -9.13 2.03
C PRO A 108 -8.73 -10.03 0.83
N PRO A 109 -8.73 -11.37 1.00
CA PRO A 109 -9.13 -12.14 2.18
C PRO A 109 -8.03 -12.34 3.25
N GLY A 110 -6.85 -11.74 3.11
CA GLY A 110 -5.72 -12.07 3.98
C GLY A 110 -5.41 -13.59 3.95
N CYS A 111 -4.89 -14.13 5.05
CA CYS A 111 -4.77 -15.58 5.22
C CYS A 111 -6.01 -16.13 5.94
N LYS A 112 -6.71 -17.09 5.32
CA LYS A 112 -7.98 -17.63 5.85
C LYS A 112 -7.87 -18.31 7.21
N ASN A 113 -6.67 -18.81 7.55
CA ASN A 113 -6.45 -19.61 8.75
C ASN A 113 -5.82 -18.81 9.89
N VAL A 114 -5.50 -17.54 9.67
CA VAL A 114 -4.78 -16.70 10.65
C VAL A 114 -5.51 -15.38 10.80
N LEU A 115 -5.92 -15.10 12.03
CA LEU A 115 -6.45 -13.81 12.46
C LEU A 115 -5.44 -13.16 13.40
N ILE A 116 -5.08 -11.92 13.10
CA ILE A 116 -4.16 -11.12 13.92
C ILE A 116 -5.00 -10.08 14.66
N GLY A 117 -5.04 -10.17 15.99
CA GLY A 117 -5.80 -9.27 16.87
C GLY A 117 -5.12 -7.92 17.14
N GLY A 118 -5.69 -7.16 18.08
CA GLY A 118 -5.21 -5.83 18.51
C GLY A 118 -5.69 -4.70 17.62
#